data_AF-A0A1F5NDJ2-F1
#
_entry.id   AF-A0A1F5NDJ2-F1
#
_cell.length_a   1.000
_cell.length_b   1.000
_cell.length_c   1.000
_cell.angle_alpha   90.00
_cell.angle_beta   90.00
_cell.angle_gamma   90.00
#
_symmetry.space_group_name_H-M   'P 1'
#
loop_
_entity.id
_entity.type
_entity.pdbx_description
1 polymer ?
#
loop_
_entity_poly.entity_id
_entity_poly.type
_entity_poly.pdbx_seq_one_letter_code
_entity_poly.pdbx_strand_id
1 'polypeptide(L)'
;MMHLENRPENWFKWTLAALAIVGLFVLGSMSNIVSDSETAEPAGSPSSPRGWQTYRSEVLGLQVAYPGEWSVVQDPVIESSVSFANPNDLSESLRIYAVAPDAEGLIREALASFSAKAIKIGGQPGVMYKNTGIDGTTSKVALVNFDGKLYYIGGNSADFEELLEQVSFFNN
;
A
#
# COMPACT_ATOMS: atom_id res chain seq x y z
N MET A 1 21.20 -43.34 -15.87
CA MET A 1 20.23 -43.23 -14.76
C MET A 1 20.33 -41.80 -14.27
N MET A 2 19.53 -40.89 -14.83
CA MET A 2 19.58 -39.47 -14.50
C MET A 2 18.68 -39.23 -13.29
N HIS A 3 19.29 -38.80 -12.18
CA HIS A 3 18.57 -38.29 -11.02
C HIS A 3 17.90 -36.98 -11.43
N LEU A 4 16.57 -36.97 -11.52
CA LEU A 4 15.81 -35.74 -11.60
C LEU A 4 15.81 -35.11 -10.21
N GLU A 5 16.50 -33.98 -10.13
CA GLU A 5 16.63 -33.12 -8.95
C GLU A 5 15.25 -32.53 -8.61
N ASN A 6 14.74 -32.88 -7.44
CA ASN A 6 13.54 -32.28 -6.85
C ASN A 6 13.81 -30.78 -6.67
N ARG A 7 13.27 -29.96 -7.57
CA ARG A 7 13.24 -28.51 -7.36
C ARG A 7 12.27 -28.22 -6.22
N PRO A 8 12.70 -27.56 -5.13
CA PRO A 8 11.82 -27.26 -4.00
C PRO A 8 10.73 -26.28 -4.44
N GLU A 9 9.46 -26.65 -4.23
CA GLU A 9 8.24 -25.86 -4.50
C GLU A 9 8.25 -24.45 -3.86
N ASN A 10 9.23 -24.15 -3.01
CA ASN A 10 9.36 -22.88 -2.31
C ASN A 10 10.05 -21.78 -3.13
N TRP A 11 10.78 -22.10 -4.21
CA TRP A 11 11.43 -21.10 -5.08
C TRP A 11 10.44 -20.05 -5.60
N PHE A 12 9.22 -20.46 -5.95
CA PHE A 12 8.24 -19.57 -6.58
C PHE A 12 7.70 -18.54 -5.58
N LYS A 13 7.61 -18.91 -4.28
CA LYS A 13 7.18 -18.01 -3.20
C LYS A 13 8.23 -16.93 -2.89
N TRP A 14 9.51 -17.30 -2.91
CA TRP A 14 10.61 -16.33 -2.74
C TRP A 14 10.70 -15.33 -3.89
N THR A 15 10.35 -15.76 -5.11
CA THR A 15 10.37 -14.88 -6.28
C THR A 15 9.27 -13.81 -6.20
N LEU A 16 8.09 -14.15 -5.66
CA LEU A 16 7.00 -13.19 -5.44
C LEU A 16 7.33 -12.17 -4.33
N ALA A 17 7.92 -12.63 -3.22
CA ALA A 17 8.36 -11.75 -2.13
C ALA A 17 9.50 -10.81 -2.57
N ALA A 18 10.45 -11.32 -3.37
CA ALA A 18 11.50 -10.50 -3.96
C ALA A 18 10.95 -9.48 -4.98
N LEU A 19 9.93 -9.84 -5.76
CA LEU A 19 9.24 -8.91 -6.67
C LEU A 19 8.47 -7.82 -5.92
N ALA A 20 7.87 -8.12 -4.77
CA ALA A 20 7.25 -7.09 -3.92
C ALA A 20 8.29 -6.11 -3.36
N ILE A 21 9.45 -6.60 -2.92
CA ILE A 21 10.54 -5.78 -2.37
C ILE A 21 11.24 -4.95 -3.46
N VAL A 22 11.48 -5.51 -4.64
CA VAL A 22 12.14 -4.81 -5.77
C VAL A 22 11.17 -3.89 -6.51
N GLY A 23 9.89 -4.28 -6.65
CA GLY A 23 8.84 -3.43 -7.22
C GLY A 23 8.58 -2.16 -6.39
N LEU A 24 8.77 -2.22 -5.08
CA LEU A 24 8.70 -1.06 -4.18
C LEU A 24 9.83 -0.04 -4.40
N PHE A 25 10.97 -0.42 -4.99
CA PHE A 25 12.14 0.47 -5.16
C PHE A 25 12.33 1.00 -6.59
N VAL A 26 11.79 0.35 -7.63
CA VAL A 26 12.09 0.69 -9.04
C VAL A 26 11.00 1.56 -9.71
N LEU A 27 9.77 1.57 -9.20
CA LEU A 27 8.67 2.33 -9.82
C LEU A 27 8.65 3.84 -9.51
N GLY A 28 9.68 4.37 -8.82
CA GLY A 28 9.89 5.81 -8.68
C GLY A 28 10.48 6.49 -9.93
N SER A 29 10.87 5.72 -10.96
CA SER A 29 11.70 6.23 -12.07
C SER A 29 11.04 6.21 -13.46
N MET A 30 9.78 5.75 -13.59
CA MET A 30 9.09 5.69 -14.89
C MET A 30 7.68 6.29 -14.80
N SER A 31 7.61 7.61 -14.71
CA SER A 31 6.40 8.37 -15.06
C SER A 31 6.38 8.58 -16.58
N ASN A 32 5.49 7.88 -17.29
CA ASN A 32 4.83 8.26 -18.56
C ASN A 32 4.22 7.04 -19.28
N ILE A 33 3.43 6.22 -18.58
CA ILE A 33 2.49 5.31 -19.24
C ILE A 33 1.09 5.79 -18.85
N VAL A 34 0.50 6.57 -19.75
CA VAL A 34 -0.92 6.87 -19.76
C VAL A 34 -1.62 5.56 -20.09
N SER A 35 -2.17 4.91 -19.06
CA SER A 35 -3.14 3.84 -19.23
C SER A 35 -4.53 4.45 -19.06
N ASP A 36 -5.38 4.32 -20.07
CA ASP A 36 -6.80 4.61 -19.97
C ASP A 36 -7.43 3.64 -18.96
N SER A 37 -7.44 4.03 -17.70
CA SER A 37 -8.10 3.30 -16.62
C SER A 37 -9.55 3.73 -16.51
N GLU A 38 -10.44 2.75 -16.62
CA GLU A 38 -11.88 2.84 -16.41
C GLU A 38 -12.18 3.60 -15.10
N THR A 39 -12.74 4.80 -15.24
CA THR A 39 -12.99 5.71 -14.13
C THR A 39 -14.19 5.22 -13.34
N ALA A 40 -13.95 4.64 -12.16
CA ALA A 40 -15.01 4.32 -11.21
C ALA A 40 -15.65 5.64 -10.73
N GLU A 41 -16.94 5.82 -11.00
CA GLU A 41 -17.68 7.01 -10.56
C GLU A 41 -17.78 7.05 -9.01
N PRO A 42 -17.41 8.18 -8.36
CA PRO A 42 -17.49 8.28 -6.92
C PRO A 42 -18.95 8.38 -6.46
N ALA A 43 -19.45 7.33 -5.80
CA ALA A 43 -20.75 7.34 -5.15
C ALA A 43 -20.74 8.32 -3.97
N GLY A 44 -21.45 9.44 -4.11
CA GLY A 44 -21.52 10.50 -3.10
C GLY A 44 -22.07 10.02 -1.76
N SER A 45 -21.31 10.26 -0.69
CA SER A 45 -21.75 10.16 0.70
C SER A 45 -21.27 11.39 1.51
N PRO A 46 -21.96 11.72 2.61
CA PRO A 46 -22.18 13.10 3.03
C PRO A 46 -20.98 13.77 3.73
N SER A 47 -20.70 14.99 3.26
CA SER A 47 -19.93 16.07 3.89
C SER A 47 -18.67 15.68 4.67
N SER A 48 -17.70 15.13 3.97
CA SER A 48 -16.31 15.12 4.43
C SER A 48 -15.76 16.55 4.55
N PRO A 49 -14.81 16.82 5.47
CA PRO A 49 -14.19 18.13 5.58
C PRO A 49 -13.49 18.47 4.27
N ARG A 50 -13.90 19.57 3.61
CA ARG A 50 -13.26 20.18 2.44
C ARG A 50 -12.83 19.22 1.33
N GLY A 51 -13.78 18.76 0.51
CA GLY A 51 -13.45 18.21 -0.81
C GLY A 51 -12.80 16.83 -0.82
N TRP A 52 -12.78 16.11 0.30
CA TRP A 52 -12.35 14.71 0.32
C TRP A 52 -13.35 13.80 -0.41
N GLN A 53 -12.84 12.74 -1.03
CA GLN A 53 -13.59 11.68 -1.69
C GLN A 53 -13.40 10.35 -0.93
N THR A 54 -14.16 9.32 -1.30
CA THR A 54 -14.06 7.99 -0.71
C THR A 54 -13.84 6.94 -1.78
N TYR A 55 -12.80 6.13 -1.59
CA TYR A 55 -12.53 4.95 -2.40
C TYR A 55 -12.96 3.73 -1.60
N ARG A 56 -13.66 2.80 -2.25
CA ARG A 56 -14.11 1.54 -1.65
C ARG A 56 -13.70 0.38 -2.56
N SER A 57 -13.07 -0.64 -1.98
CA SER A 57 -12.63 -1.83 -2.69
C SER A 57 -13.11 -3.08 -1.96
N GLU A 58 -14.00 -3.83 -2.61
CA GLU A 58 -14.45 -5.13 -2.11
C GLU A 58 -13.30 -6.14 -2.13
N VAL A 59 -12.43 -6.11 -3.14
CA VAL A 59 -11.26 -7.01 -3.26
C VAL A 59 -10.32 -6.84 -2.05
N LEU A 60 -10.07 -5.59 -1.67
CA LEU A 60 -9.25 -5.25 -0.52
C LEU A 60 -10.02 -5.31 0.81
N GLY A 61 -11.35 -5.37 0.83
CA GLY A 61 -12.14 -5.33 2.08
C GLY A 61 -11.94 -4.04 2.88
N LEU A 62 -11.77 -2.90 2.20
CA LEU A 62 -11.53 -1.61 2.85
C LEU A 62 -12.14 -0.44 2.09
N GLN A 63 -12.31 0.67 2.81
CA GLN A 63 -12.59 1.99 2.27
C GLN A 63 -11.59 3.00 2.83
N VAL A 64 -11.28 4.04 2.06
CA VAL A 64 -10.36 5.11 2.44
C VAL A 64 -10.97 6.44 2.01
N ALA A 65 -11.09 7.39 2.92
CA ALA A 65 -11.30 8.77 2.52
C ALA A 65 -9.95 9.42 2.17
N TYR A 66 -9.91 10.22 1.10
CA TYR A 66 -8.70 10.85 0.57
C TYR A 66 -9.00 12.24 0.00
N PRO A 67 -8.02 13.15 -0.14
CA PRO A 67 -8.23 14.47 -0.74
C PRO A 67 -8.75 14.36 -2.18
N GLY A 68 -9.82 15.07 -2.53
CA GLY A 68 -10.53 14.84 -3.81
C GLY A 68 -9.78 15.30 -5.05
N GLU A 69 -8.68 16.04 -4.91
CA GLU A 69 -7.77 16.36 -5.99
C GLU A 69 -6.75 15.25 -6.29
N TRP A 70 -6.64 14.23 -5.43
CA TRP A 70 -5.75 13.11 -5.67
C TRP A 70 -6.35 12.14 -6.68
N SER A 71 -5.47 11.57 -7.50
CA SER A 71 -5.81 10.49 -8.42
C SER A 71 -5.75 9.13 -7.72
N VAL A 72 -6.64 8.21 -8.11
CA VAL A 72 -6.65 6.83 -7.63
C VAL A 72 -6.44 5.89 -8.79
N VAL A 73 -5.50 4.96 -8.66
CA VAL A 73 -5.15 3.98 -9.69
C VAL A 73 -5.02 2.60 -9.06
N GLN A 74 -5.76 1.63 -9.61
CA GLN A 74 -5.58 0.22 -9.28
C GLN A 74 -4.47 -0.37 -10.17
N ASP A 75 -3.59 -1.18 -9.59
CA ASP A 75 -2.58 -1.89 -10.38
C ASP A 75 -3.25 -2.99 -11.22
N PRO A 76 -3.06 -3.01 -12.55
CA PRO A 76 -3.72 -4.00 -13.43
C PRO A 76 -3.15 -5.41 -13.26
N VAL A 77 -1.98 -5.57 -12.63
CA VAL A 77 -1.33 -6.86 -12.38
C VAL A 77 -1.59 -7.34 -10.95
N ILE A 78 -1.69 -6.40 -10.00
CA ILE A 78 -1.88 -6.69 -8.58
C ILE A 78 -3.26 -6.22 -8.15
N GLU A 79 -4.28 -7.08 -8.32
CA GLU A 79 -5.68 -6.79 -7.96
C GLU A 79 -5.84 -6.32 -6.51
N SER A 80 -5.03 -6.90 -5.61
CA SER A 80 -4.94 -6.56 -4.18
C SER A 80 -4.08 -5.32 -3.91
N SER A 81 -4.16 -4.30 -4.77
CA SER A 81 -3.45 -3.04 -4.54
C SER A 81 -4.20 -1.82 -5.05
N VAL A 82 -3.95 -0.67 -4.44
CA VAL A 82 -4.42 0.64 -4.88
C VAL A 82 -3.38 1.70 -4.58
N SER A 83 -3.23 2.66 -5.49
CA SER A 83 -2.36 3.83 -5.33
C SER A 83 -3.18 5.12 -5.37
N PHE A 84 -2.84 6.04 -4.48
CA PHE A 84 -3.35 7.40 -4.43
C PHE A 84 -2.16 8.34 -4.64
N ALA A 85 -2.29 9.34 -5.50
CA ALA A 85 -1.21 10.30 -5.77
C ALA A 85 -1.75 11.70 -6.02
N ASN A 86 -1.07 12.70 -5.47
CA ASN A 86 -1.36 14.10 -5.72
C ASN A 86 -0.81 14.50 -7.10
N PRO A 87 -1.66 14.83 -8.09
CA PRO A 87 -1.17 15.19 -9.43
C PRO A 87 -0.41 16.51 -9.44
N ASN A 88 -0.58 17.35 -8.42
CA ASN A 88 0.10 18.65 -8.29
C ASN A 88 1.41 18.54 -7.51
N ASP A 89 1.62 17.44 -6.78
CA ASP A 89 2.85 17.15 -6.05
C ASP A 89 3.18 15.65 -6.15
N LEU A 90 4.01 15.30 -7.14
CA LEU A 90 4.38 13.92 -7.40
C LEU A 90 5.18 13.24 -6.27
N SER A 91 5.64 14.02 -5.28
CA SER A 91 6.26 13.46 -4.08
C SER A 91 5.23 12.89 -3.11
N GLU A 92 3.97 13.32 -3.19
CA GLU A 92 2.90 12.86 -2.31
C GLU A 92 2.15 11.67 -2.91
N SER A 93 2.25 10.54 -2.22
CA SER A 93 1.53 9.34 -2.57
C SER A 93 1.26 8.46 -1.37
N LEU A 94 0.26 7.60 -1.53
CA LEU A 94 -0.12 6.50 -0.65
C LEU A 94 -0.36 5.26 -1.51
N ARG A 95 0.14 4.10 -1.09
CA ARG A 95 -0.12 2.82 -1.74
C ARG A 95 -0.55 1.82 -0.68
N ILE A 96 -1.56 1.02 -1.00
CA ILE A 96 -2.08 -0.01 -0.12
C ILE A 96 -2.00 -1.34 -0.85
N TYR A 97 -1.44 -2.34 -0.18
CA TYR A 97 -1.39 -3.72 -0.64
C TYR A 97 -1.99 -4.63 0.42
N ALA A 98 -2.78 -5.62 0.02
CA ALA A 98 -3.09 -6.76 0.87
C ALA A 98 -2.18 -7.93 0.48
N VAL A 99 -1.37 -8.40 1.42
CA VAL A 99 -0.42 -9.50 1.24
C VAL A 99 -0.71 -10.65 2.21
N ALA A 100 -0.10 -11.80 1.93
CA ALA A 100 -0.22 -12.97 2.79
C ALA A 100 0.45 -12.69 4.16
N PRO A 101 -0.16 -13.10 5.30
CA PRO A 101 0.38 -12.83 6.63
C PRO A 101 1.77 -13.43 6.90
N ASP A 102 2.12 -14.52 6.22
CA ASP A 102 3.44 -15.15 6.36
C ASP A 102 4.59 -14.29 5.83
N ALA A 103 4.29 -13.27 5.01
CA ALA A 103 5.27 -12.29 4.55
C ALA A 103 5.67 -11.27 5.65
N GLU A 104 4.95 -11.18 6.78
CA GLU A 104 5.17 -10.15 7.80
C GLU A 104 6.61 -10.15 8.32
N GLY A 105 7.17 -11.33 8.59
CA GLY A 105 8.54 -11.46 9.11
C GLY A 105 9.58 -10.85 8.18
N LEU A 106 9.50 -11.15 6.88
CA LEU A 106 10.41 -10.62 5.85
C LEU A 106 10.27 -9.11 5.68
N ILE A 107 9.03 -8.60 5.71
CA ILE A 107 8.77 -7.17 5.61
C ILE A 107 9.36 -6.44 6.82
N ARG A 108 9.14 -6.96 8.03
CA ARG A 108 9.69 -6.36 9.26
C ARG A 108 11.21 -6.40 9.30
N GLU A 109 11.82 -7.46 8.78
CA GLU A 109 13.28 -7.54 8.62
C GLU A 109 13.80 -6.45 7.67
N ALA A 110 13.13 -6.26 6.53
CA ALA A 110 13.49 -5.20 5.58
C ALA A 110 13.32 -3.78 6.17
N LEU A 111 12.40 -3.60 7.13
CA LEU A 111 12.14 -2.33 7.80
C LEU A 111 12.90 -2.19 9.14
N ALA A 112 13.80 -3.11 9.48
CA ALA A 112 14.43 -3.16 10.81
C ALA A 112 15.28 -1.91 11.16
N SER A 113 15.78 -1.20 10.15
CA SER A 113 16.53 0.05 10.33
C SER A 113 15.64 1.30 10.46
N PHE A 114 14.32 1.16 10.26
CA PHE A 114 13.39 2.28 10.27
C PHE A 114 12.95 2.55 11.71
N SER A 115 12.64 3.81 12.02
CA SER A 115 12.03 4.17 13.30
C SER A 115 10.59 3.64 13.36
N ALA A 116 10.22 2.95 14.43
CA ALA A 116 8.90 2.31 14.58
C ALA A 116 8.04 3.00 15.65
N LYS A 117 6.74 3.14 15.38
CA LYS A 117 5.71 3.72 16.26
C LYS A 117 4.44 2.87 16.20
N ALA A 118 3.90 2.49 17.35
CA ALA A 118 2.59 1.85 17.43
C ALA A 118 1.48 2.85 17.07
N ILE A 119 0.51 2.43 16.25
CA ILE A 119 -0.59 3.28 15.77
C ILE A 119 -1.89 2.46 15.69
N LYS A 120 -3.01 3.13 15.38
CA LYS A 120 -4.26 2.48 14.98
C LYS A 120 -4.57 2.81 13.53
N ILE A 121 -5.06 1.81 12.79
CA ILE A 121 -5.47 1.95 11.37
C ILE A 121 -6.84 1.31 11.26
N GLY A 122 -7.87 2.06 10.90
CA GLY A 122 -9.25 1.55 10.93
C GLY A 122 -9.66 0.91 12.26
N GLY A 123 -9.18 1.47 13.37
CA GLY A 123 -9.39 0.94 14.72
C GLY A 123 -8.53 -0.26 15.10
N GLN A 124 -7.83 -0.90 14.15
CA GLN A 124 -6.98 -2.05 14.39
C GLN A 124 -5.58 -1.63 14.86
N PRO A 125 -4.94 -2.40 15.77
CA PRO A 125 -3.58 -2.14 16.19
C PRO A 125 -2.62 -2.38 15.02
N GLY A 126 -1.75 -1.41 14.75
CA GLY A 126 -0.73 -1.48 13.70
C GLY A 126 0.61 -0.91 14.15
N VAL A 127 1.60 -1.00 13.26
CA VAL A 127 2.93 -0.41 13.46
C VAL A 127 3.29 0.42 12.24
N MET A 128 3.65 1.68 12.45
CA MET A 128 4.22 2.54 11.42
C MET A 128 5.74 2.59 11.56
N TYR A 129 6.40 2.48 10.43
CA TYR A 129 7.82 2.62 10.20
C TYR A 129 8.08 3.91 9.44
N LYS A 130 9.12 4.65 9.84
CA LYS A 130 9.54 5.89 9.19
C LYS A 130 11.03 5.87 8.94
N ASN A 131 11.42 6.22 7.71
CA ASN A 131 12.79 6.45 7.30
C ASN A 131 12.90 7.81 6.59
N THR A 132 13.94 8.57 6.90
CA THR A 132 14.23 9.86 6.26
C THR A 132 15.54 9.74 5.52
N GLY A 133 15.50 9.93 4.21
CA GLY A 133 16.65 9.90 3.32
C GLY A 133 17.61 11.08 3.56
N ILE A 134 18.78 11.01 2.92
CA ILE A 134 19.81 12.06 3.01
C ILE A 134 19.31 13.38 2.39
N ASP A 135 18.42 13.30 1.42
CA ASP A 135 17.73 14.42 0.77
C ASP A 135 16.60 15.03 1.61
N GLY A 136 16.32 14.44 2.79
CA GLY A 136 15.22 14.85 3.67
C GLY A 136 13.87 14.24 3.31
N THR A 137 13.77 13.50 2.20
CA THR A 137 12.54 12.80 1.82
C THR A 137 12.21 11.76 2.87
N THR A 138 10.97 11.75 3.34
CA THR A 138 10.52 10.82 4.37
C THR A 138 9.58 9.79 3.79
N SER A 139 9.98 8.52 3.85
CA SER A 139 9.12 7.39 3.53
C SER A 139 8.53 6.78 4.79
N LYS A 140 7.24 6.49 4.73
CA LYS A 140 6.47 5.88 5.81
C LYS A 140 5.83 4.59 5.31
N VAL A 141 5.78 3.60 6.18
CA VAL A 141 5.15 2.31 5.93
C VAL A 141 4.37 1.93 7.16
N ALA A 142 3.11 1.55 7.03
CA ALA A 142 2.29 1.03 8.10
C ALA A 142 1.87 -0.41 7.81
N LEU A 143 1.97 -1.25 8.83
CA LEU A 143 1.56 -2.64 8.79
C LEU A 143 0.40 -2.86 9.77
N VAL A 144 -0.65 -3.52 9.29
CA VAL A 144 -1.82 -3.89 10.10
C VAL A 144 -2.40 -5.21 9.62
N ASN A 145 -2.78 -6.07 10.55
CA ASN A 145 -3.47 -7.32 10.24
C ASN A 145 -4.98 -7.12 10.39
N PHE A 146 -5.74 -7.55 9.39
CA PHE A 146 -7.20 -7.57 9.44
C PHE A 146 -7.73 -8.73 8.59
N ASP A 147 -8.68 -9.49 9.13
CA ASP A 147 -9.34 -10.63 8.46
C ASP A 147 -8.36 -11.62 7.78
N GLY A 148 -7.31 -12.00 8.50
CA GLY A 148 -6.30 -12.94 7.99
C GLY A 148 -5.47 -12.41 6.81
N LYS A 149 -5.48 -11.10 6.54
CA LYS A 149 -4.62 -10.41 5.58
C LYS A 149 -3.69 -9.45 6.31
N LEU A 150 -2.46 -9.32 5.80
CA LEU A 150 -1.55 -8.25 6.22
C LEU A 150 -1.67 -7.10 5.22
N TYR A 151 -2.02 -5.92 5.70
CA TYR A 151 -2.01 -4.71 4.88
C TYR A 151 -0.66 -4.01 5.02
N TYR A 152 -0.02 -3.78 3.89
CA TYR A 152 1.12 -2.90 3.74
C TYR A 152 0.62 -1.57 3.18
N ILE A 153 0.79 -0.49 3.93
CA ILE A 153 0.40 0.86 3.50
C ILE A 153 1.66 1.71 3.44
N GLY A 154 2.12 2.10 2.26
CA GLY A 154 3.38 2.82 2.07
C GLY A 154 3.19 4.16 1.37
N GLY A 155 4.02 5.14 1.66
CA GLY A 155 3.90 6.46 1.02
C GLY A 155 4.86 7.50 1.57
N ASN A 156 4.85 8.66 0.92
CA ASN A 156 5.71 9.80 1.26
C ASN A 156 4.92 11.07 1.60
N SER A 157 3.58 11.00 1.60
CA SER A 157 2.70 12.15 1.88
C SER A 157 2.98 12.80 3.24
N ALA A 158 2.87 14.13 3.29
CA ALA A 158 2.89 14.87 4.55
C ALA A 158 1.78 14.37 5.49
N ASP A 159 0.59 14.16 4.95
CA ASP A 159 -0.65 13.79 5.65
C ASP A 159 -0.82 12.27 5.83
N PHE A 160 0.26 11.50 5.69
CA PHE A 160 0.22 10.04 5.77
C PHE A 160 -0.49 9.50 7.03
N GLU A 161 -0.22 10.05 8.21
CA GLU A 161 -0.89 9.60 9.45
C GLU A 161 -2.40 9.93 9.42
N GLU A 162 -2.80 11.08 8.90
CA GLU A 162 -4.21 11.46 8.74
C GLU A 162 -4.93 10.54 7.74
N LEU A 163 -4.28 10.20 6.62
CA LEU A 163 -4.80 9.25 5.65
C LEU A 163 -5.02 7.85 6.27
N LEU A 164 -4.14 7.41 7.17
CA LEU A 164 -4.32 6.14 7.88
C LEU A 164 -5.53 6.14 8.82
N GLU A 165 -5.87 7.28 9.41
CA GLU A 165 -7.06 7.43 10.25
C GLU A 165 -8.35 7.33 9.44
N GLN A 166 -8.29 7.62 8.14
CA GLN A 166 -9.43 7.50 7.22
C GLN A 166 -9.62 6.10 6.65
N VAL A 167 -8.68 5.18 6.88
CA VAL A 167 -8.85 3.77 6.48
C VAL A 167 -9.91 3.13 7.37
N SER A 168 -10.86 2.43 6.77
CA SER A 168 -11.82 1.57 7.48
C SER A 168 -11.89 0.21 6.81
N PHE A 169 -11.79 -0.85 7.60
CA PHE A 169 -11.88 -2.22 7.13
C PHE A 169 -13.31 -2.76 7.26
N PHE A 170 -13.70 -3.67 6.37
CA PHE A 170 -14.96 -4.39 6.44
C PHE A 170 -14.79 -5.84 5.96
N ASN A 171 -15.66 -6.73 6.46
CA ASN A 171 -15.72 -8.11 6.01
C ASN A 171 -16.62 -8.20 4.78
N ASN A 172 -16.21 -8.99 3.79
CA ASN A 172 -17.08 -9.38 2.67
C ASN A 172 -18.05 -10.49 3.04
#